data_AF-A0A4V6PAV9-F1
#
_entry.id   AF-A0A4V6PAV9-F1
#
_cell.length_a   1.000
_cell.length_b   1.000
_cell.length_c   1.000
_cell.angle_alpha   90.00
_cell.angle_beta   90.00
_cell.angle_gamma   90.00
#
_symmetry.space_group_name_H-M   'P 1'
#
loop_
_entity.id
_entity.type
_entity.pdbx_description
1 polymer ?
#
loop_
_entity_poly.entity_id
_entity_poly.type
_entity_poly.pdbx_seq_one_letter_code
_entity_poly.pdbx_strand_id
1 'polypeptide(L)'
;MHELRRRWHKAQEEGMERGTLHSWHSTRSRRRVTVGAGAAAAAMPWAGTIVSWRLAPSDTAMWWTIGLFIAFVVITLPVTAALNSATRGMTSLAEHSLDERQVADRLRAYTIAHRTMLLVLVVLVAAVLSVEGDRTTFVPIAAVVTGAVALFTTHLALPVLVAGWRMPDPPPDDEDDLGGEDG
;
A
#
# COMPACT_ATOMS: atom_id res chain seq x y z
N MET A 1 13.22 18.46 23.06
CA MET A 1 12.58 17.23 22.53
C MET A 1 11.11 17.07 22.92
N HIS A 2 10.69 17.39 24.16
CA HIS A 2 9.29 17.25 24.59
C HIS A 2 8.28 18.15 23.84
N GLU A 3 8.69 19.35 23.40
CA GLU A 3 7.79 20.28 22.69
C GLU A 3 7.47 19.85 21.25
N LEU A 4 8.43 19.24 20.56
CA LEU A 4 8.21 18.66 19.23
C LEU A 4 7.17 17.53 19.31
N ARG A 5 7.27 16.66 20.32
CA ARG A 5 6.32 15.57 20.53
C ARG A 5 4.90 16.09 20.80
N ARG A 6 4.76 17.16 21.61
CA ARG A 6 3.46 17.81 21.85
C ARG A 6 2.86 18.45 20.60
N ARG A 7 3.68 19.11 19.76
CA ARG A 7 3.22 19.68 18.49
C ARG A 7 2.73 18.61 17.52
N TRP A 8 3.40 17.46 17.48
CA TRP A 8 2.97 16.31 16.68
C TRP A 8 1.64 15.73 17.16
N HIS A 9 1.45 15.57 18.47
CA HIS A 9 0.16 15.11 19.02
C HIS A 9 -0.97 16.09 18.73
N LYS A 10 -0.73 17.40 18.89
CA LYS A 10 -1.73 18.43 18.57
C LYS A 10 -2.09 18.46 17.09
N ALA A 11 -1.11 18.30 16.19
CA ALA A 11 -1.38 18.22 14.76
C ALA A 11 -2.13 16.92 14.37
N GLN A 12 -1.92 15.82 15.10
CA GLN A 12 -2.71 14.60 14.95
C GLN A 12 -4.16 14.79 15.44
N GLU A 13 -4.35 15.41 16.60
CA GLU A 13 -5.67 15.72 17.16
C GLU A 13 -6.44 16.69 16.26
N GLU A 14 -5.81 17.77 15.80
CA GLU A 14 -6.41 18.71 14.85
C GLU A 14 -6.67 18.06 13.48
N GLY A 15 -5.88 17.07 13.08
CA GLY A 15 -6.14 16.25 11.89
C GLY A 15 -7.33 15.31 12.06
N MET A 16 -7.57 14.82 13.28
CA MET A 16 -8.73 14.00 13.66
C MET A 16 -10.01 14.83 13.82
N GLU A 17 -9.92 16.04 14.38
CA GLU A 17 -11.03 16.99 14.50
C GLU A 17 -11.41 17.58 13.13
N ARG A 18 -10.44 17.82 12.24
CA ARG A 18 -10.69 18.08 10.80
C ARG A 18 -11.13 16.83 10.04
N GLY A 19 -11.27 15.70 10.73
CA GLY A 19 -11.84 14.43 10.27
C GLY A 19 -13.34 14.46 10.00
N THR A 20 -13.92 15.63 9.71
CA THR A 20 -15.15 15.81 8.93
C THR A 20 -15.02 15.32 7.47
N LEU A 21 -13.94 14.61 7.12
CA LEU A 21 -13.84 13.74 5.93
C LEU A 21 -14.36 12.31 6.22
N HIS A 22 -15.28 12.17 7.17
CA HIS A 22 -15.79 10.88 7.70
C HIS A 22 -16.61 10.08 6.69
N SER A 23 -17.20 10.70 5.66
CA SER A 23 -18.22 10.03 4.82
C SER A 23 -17.77 9.55 3.44
N TRP A 24 -16.56 9.91 2.95
CA TRP A 24 -16.25 9.67 1.53
C TRP A 24 -15.65 8.30 1.19
N HIS A 25 -15.09 7.61 2.20
CA HIS A 25 -14.44 6.30 2.04
C HIS A 25 -15.20 5.12 2.69
N SER A 26 -16.43 5.35 3.18
CA SER A 26 -17.24 4.31 3.84
C SER A 26 -17.75 3.22 2.89
N THR A 27 -17.86 3.50 1.58
CA THR A 27 -18.42 2.54 0.62
C THR A 27 -17.44 1.46 0.18
N ARG A 28 -17.84 0.19 0.39
CA ARG A 28 -17.10 -1.05 0.04
C ARG A 28 -16.47 -1.05 -1.36
N SER A 29 -17.17 -0.49 -2.34
CA SER A 29 -16.71 -0.40 -3.74
C SER A 29 -15.49 0.52 -3.87
N ARG A 30 -15.52 1.71 -3.26
CA ARG A 30 -14.42 2.68 -3.32
C ARG A 30 -13.16 2.14 -2.65
N ARG A 31 -13.30 1.48 -1.49
CA ARG A 31 -12.16 0.84 -0.80
C ARG A 31 -11.47 -0.23 -1.65
N ARG A 32 -12.25 -1.09 -2.32
CA ARG A 32 -11.71 -2.12 -3.23
C ARG A 32 -11.03 -1.52 -4.46
N VAL A 33 -11.58 -0.45 -5.02
CA VAL A 33 -10.93 0.29 -6.12
C VAL A 33 -9.61 0.89 -5.65
N THR A 34 -9.56 1.50 -4.46
CA THR A 34 -8.32 2.06 -3.90
C THR A 34 -7.26 0.98 -3.65
N VAL A 35 -7.65 -0.18 -3.11
CA VAL A 35 -6.74 -1.33 -2.96
C VAL A 35 -6.26 -1.82 -4.33
N GLY A 36 -7.16 -1.91 -5.32
CA GLY A 36 -6.81 -2.28 -6.69
C GLY A 36 -5.81 -1.31 -7.33
N ALA A 37 -6.02 -0.01 -7.16
CA ALA A 37 -5.09 1.03 -7.61
C ALA A 37 -3.72 0.91 -6.92
N GLY A 38 -3.69 0.61 -5.61
CA GLY A 38 -2.46 0.37 -4.88
C GLY A 38 -1.71 -0.88 -5.34
N ALA A 39 -2.44 -1.98 -5.62
CA ALA A 39 -1.86 -3.20 -6.18
C ALA A 39 -1.29 -2.95 -7.59
N ALA A 40 -2.02 -2.20 -8.43
CA ALA A 40 -1.55 -1.81 -9.76
C ALA A 40 -0.29 -0.93 -9.67
N ALA A 41 -0.26 0.04 -8.76
CA ALA A 41 0.93 0.85 -8.52
C ALA A 41 2.12 -0.01 -8.06
N ALA A 42 1.91 -0.94 -7.13
CA ALA A 42 2.97 -1.86 -6.68
C ALA A 42 3.51 -2.75 -7.81
N ALA A 43 2.74 -3.00 -8.87
CA ALA A 43 3.19 -3.73 -10.06
C ALA A 43 4.10 -2.90 -10.99
N MET A 44 4.08 -1.57 -10.91
CA MET A 44 4.85 -0.71 -11.83
C MET A 44 6.38 -0.85 -11.67
N PRO A 45 6.96 -0.90 -10.46
CA PRO A 45 8.40 -1.20 -10.30
C PRO A 45 8.79 -2.59 -10.83
N TRP A 46 7.90 -3.58 -10.73
CA TRP A 46 8.11 -4.90 -11.34
C TRP A 46 8.14 -4.81 -12.87
N ALA A 47 7.25 -4.04 -13.47
CA ALA A 47 7.28 -3.75 -14.91
C ALA A 47 8.60 -3.05 -15.31
N GLY A 48 9.08 -2.08 -14.53
CA GLY A 48 10.38 -1.42 -14.75
C GLY A 48 11.56 -2.40 -14.70
N THR A 49 11.45 -3.45 -13.88
CA THR A 49 12.44 -4.54 -13.82
C THR A 49 12.45 -5.36 -15.10
N ILE A 50 11.27 -5.71 -15.63
CA ILE A 50 11.15 -6.44 -16.90
C ILE A 50 11.67 -5.60 -18.06
N VAL A 51 11.32 -4.30 -18.11
CA VAL A 51 11.82 -3.36 -19.14
C VAL A 51 13.34 -3.28 -19.07
N SER A 52 13.90 -3.07 -17.88
CA SER A 52 15.35 -2.98 -17.69
C SER A 52 16.06 -4.29 -18.03
N TRP A 53 15.44 -5.45 -17.79
CA TRP A 53 16.00 -6.75 -18.16
C TRP A 53 16.07 -6.93 -19.68
N ARG A 54 15.02 -6.50 -20.40
CA ARG A 54 14.87 -6.75 -21.84
C ARG A 54 15.53 -5.71 -22.74
N LEU A 55 15.56 -4.45 -22.32
CA LEU A 55 15.96 -3.32 -23.17
C LEU A 55 17.28 -2.67 -22.73
N ALA A 56 17.88 -3.06 -21.61
CA ALA A 56 19.16 -2.46 -21.21
C ALA A 56 20.35 -3.03 -22.01
N PRO A 57 21.37 -2.21 -22.31
CA PRO A 57 21.44 -0.76 -22.10
C PRO A 57 20.72 0.00 -23.23
N SER A 58 19.73 0.84 -22.89
CA SER A 58 19.13 1.79 -23.84
C SER A 58 18.51 2.99 -23.13
N ASP A 59 18.55 4.16 -23.78
CA ASP A 59 17.90 5.38 -23.29
C ASP A 59 16.38 5.19 -23.17
N THR A 60 15.80 4.40 -24.07
CA THR A 60 14.38 4.02 -24.03
C THR A 60 14.03 3.27 -22.74
N ALA A 61 14.85 2.30 -22.30
CA ALA A 61 14.63 1.59 -21.05
C ALA A 61 14.69 2.53 -19.85
N MET A 62 15.62 3.50 -19.88
CA MET A 62 15.76 4.50 -18.82
C MET A 62 14.49 5.37 -18.70
N TRP A 63 14.00 5.93 -19.79
CA TRP A 63 12.79 6.78 -19.77
C TRP A 63 11.55 6.02 -19.30
N TRP A 64 11.36 4.78 -19.75
CA TRP A 64 10.24 3.94 -19.30
C TRP A 64 10.32 3.61 -17.81
N THR A 65 11.49 3.20 -17.32
CA THR A 65 11.69 2.87 -15.91
C THR A 65 11.45 4.08 -15.02
N ILE A 66 11.96 5.26 -15.41
CA ILE A 66 11.73 6.51 -14.68
C ILE A 66 10.23 6.87 -14.71
N GLY A 67 9.59 6.80 -15.87
CA GLY A 67 8.16 7.09 -16.01
C GLY A 67 7.28 6.19 -15.14
N LEU A 68 7.57 4.89 -15.12
CA LEU A 68 6.88 3.91 -14.26
C LEU A 68 7.11 4.21 -12.78
N PHE A 69 8.32 4.59 -12.39
CA PHE A 69 8.60 4.95 -11.00
C PHE A 69 7.88 6.23 -10.57
N ILE A 70 7.83 7.25 -11.42
CA ILE A 70 7.07 8.48 -11.17
C ILE A 70 5.58 8.17 -11.03
N ALA A 71 5.01 7.38 -11.96
CA ALA A 71 3.61 6.97 -11.89
C ALA A 71 3.31 6.19 -10.60
N PHE A 72 4.21 5.29 -10.20
CA PHE A 72 4.13 4.58 -8.92
C PHE A 72 4.05 5.57 -7.74
N VAL A 73 4.99 6.50 -7.62
CA VAL A 73 5.00 7.48 -6.52
C VAL A 73 3.71 8.31 -6.50
N VAL A 74 3.29 8.82 -7.66
CA VAL A 74 2.09 9.66 -7.80
C VAL A 74 0.82 8.93 -7.39
N ILE A 75 0.70 7.63 -7.67
CA ILE A 75 -0.49 6.84 -7.32
C ILE A 75 -0.41 6.32 -5.87
N THR A 76 0.77 5.87 -5.43
CA THR A 76 0.93 5.25 -4.11
C THR A 76 0.73 6.22 -2.97
N LEU A 77 1.13 7.50 -3.11
CA LEU A 77 0.92 8.51 -2.08
C LEU A 77 -0.58 8.72 -1.71
N PRO A 78 -1.48 9.06 -2.65
CA PRO A 78 -2.90 9.24 -2.35
C PRO A 78 -3.57 7.93 -1.94
N VAL A 79 -3.19 6.79 -2.54
CA VAL A 79 -3.72 5.48 -2.13
C VAL A 79 -3.38 5.17 -0.68
N THR A 80 -2.13 5.38 -0.28
CA THR A 80 -1.69 5.12 1.10
C THR A 80 -2.38 6.05 2.08
N ALA A 81 -2.52 7.34 1.73
CA ALA A 81 -3.27 8.30 2.53
C ALA A 81 -4.74 7.87 2.71
N ALA A 82 -5.43 7.52 1.62
CA ALA A 82 -6.83 7.09 1.64
C ALA A 82 -7.05 5.78 2.39
N LEU A 83 -6.12 4.81 2.27
CA LEU A 83 -6.20 3.56 3.02
C LEU A 83 -5.89 3.76 4.49
N ASN A 84 -4.92 4.61 4.84
CA ASN A 84 -4.65 4.94 6.23
C ASN A 84 -5.84 5.69 6.86
N SER A 85 -6.49 6.62 6.15
CA SER A 85 -7.69 7.29 6.68
C SER A 85 -8.86 6.30 6.85
N ALA A 86 -9.10 5.42 5.86
CA ALA A 86 -10.17 4.44 5.92
C ALA A 86 -9.95 3.37 7.02
N THR A 87 -8.70 3.05 7.31
CA THR A 87 -8.33 2.10 8.38
C THR A 87 -8.12 2.78 9.73
N ARG A 88 -8.53 4.05 9.89
CA ARG A 88 -8.31 4.88 11.10
C ARG A 88 -6.85 4.88 11.57
N GLY A 89 -5.93 4.74 10.62
CA GLY A 89 -4.50 4.64 10.83
C GLY A 89 -4.06 3.41 11.63
N MET A 90 -4.79 2.29 11.63
CA MET A 90 -4.36 1.06 12.33
C MET A 90 -2.92 0.63 12.03
N THR A 91 -2.42 0.91 10.82
CA THR A 91 -1.05 0.67 10.40
C THR A 91 -0.05 1.75 10.83
N SER A 92 -0.51 2.96 11.13
CA SER A 92 0.32 4.14 11.44
C SER A 92 0.21 4.64 12.89
N LEU A 93 -0.84 4.26 13.63
CA LEU A 93 -1.04 4.64 15.03
C LEU A 93 -0.11 3.87 15.96
N ALA A 94 0.23 4.53 17.06
CA ALA A 94 1.00 3.95 18.13
C ALA A 94 0.19 2.86 18.85
N GLU A 95 0.87 1.79 19.25
CA GLU A 95 0.22 0.60 19.82
C GLU A 95 -0.59 0.92 21.10
N HIS A 96 -0.15 1.91 21.89
CA HIS A 96 -0.83 2.33 23.13
C HIS A 96 -2.19 3.01 22.92
N SER A 97 -2.53 3.40 21.69
CA SER A 97 -3.84 3.98 21.36
C SER A 97 -4.80 2.97 20.71
N LEU A 98 -4.37 1.71 20.54
CA LEU A 98 -5.17 0.65 19.93
C LEU A 98 -5.82 -0.21 21.01
N ASP A 99 -7.09 -0.55 20.81
CA ASP A 99 -7.79 -1.55 21.62
C ASP A 99 -7.28 -2.98 21.29
N GLU A 100 -7.48 -3.95 22.20
CA GLU A 100 -7.01 -5.34 22.04
C GLU A 100 -7.48 -5.96 20.71
N ARG A 101 -8.71 -5.65 20.32
CA ARG A 101 -9.27 -6.06 19.03
C ARG A 101 -8.51 -5.48 17.83
N GLN A 102 -8.15 -4.19 17.87
CA GLN A 102 -7.43 -3.52 16.79
C GLN A 102 -5.98 -4.02 16.69
N VAL A 103 -5.35 -4.35 17.82
CA VAL A 103 -4.03 -5.00 17.84
C VAL A 103 -4.10 -6.38 17.17
N ALA A 104 -5.09 -7.19 17.49
CA ALA A 104 -5.28 -8.51 16.86
C ALA A 104 -5.52 -8.42 15.35
N ASP A 105 -6.36 -7.48 14.91
CA ASP A 105 -6.63 -7.24 13.49
C ASP A 105 -5.37 -6.76 12.74
N ARG A 106 -4.58 -5.87 13.35
CA ARG A 106 -3.28 -5.44 12.82
C ARG A 106 -2.32 -6.62 12.68
N LEU A 107 -2.11 -7.41 13.73
CA LEU A 107 -1.22 -8.57 13.71
C LEU A 107 -1.62 -9.60 12.65
N ARG A 108 -2.93 -9.84 12.48
CA ARG A 108 -3.44 -10.68 11.40
C ARG A 108 -3.10 -10.12 10.03
N ALA A 109 -3.30 -8.81 9.80
CA ALA A 109 -2.94 -8.17 8.54
C ALA A 109 -1.44 -8.29 8.23
N TYR A 110 -0.56 -8.05 9.22
CA TYR A 110 0.89 -8.22 9.07
C TYR A 110 1.28 -9.68 8.80
N THR A 111 0.65 -10.64 9.49
CA THR A 111 0.91 -12.07 9.27
C THR A 111 0.57 -12.49 7.85
N ILE A 112 -0.56 -12.03 7.32
CA ILE A 112 -0.97 -12.31 5.94
C ILE A 112 -0.03 -11.62 4.96
N ALA A 113 0.27 -10.33 5.17
CA ALA A 113 1.21 -9.59 4.35
C ALA A 113 2.57 -10.28 4.29
N HIS A 114 3.07 -10.78 5.43
CA HIS A 114 4.31 -11.56 5.48
C HIS A 114 4.21 -12.85 4.67
N ARG A 115 3.13 -13.63 4.83
CA ARG A 115 2.92 -14.85 4.02
C ARG A 115 2.82 -14.55 2.52
N THR A 116 2.13 -13.47 2.14
CA THR A 116 2.07 -13.01 0.75
C THR A 116 3.45 -12.61 0.24
N MET A 117 4.25 -11.92 1.05
CA MET A 117 5.63 -11.57 0.70
C MET A 117 6.50 -12.82 0.52
N LEU A 118 6.35 -13.84 1.36
CA LEU A 118 7.03 -15.12 1.18
C LEU A 118 6.66 -15.78 -0.16
N LEU A 119 5.38 -15.74 -0.55
CA LEU A 119 4.96 -16.23 -1.88
C LEU A 119 5.60 -15.43 -3.01
N VAL A 120 5.66 -14.10 -2.89
CA VAL A 120 6.37 -13.24 -3.87
C VAL A 120 7.84 -13.62 -3.98
N LEU A 121 8.51 -13.87 -2.85
CA LEU A 121 9.90 -14.32 -2.83
C LEU A 121 10.08 -15.70 -3.46
N VAL A 122 9.18 -16.66 -3.21
CA VAL A 122 9.19 -17.97 -3.85
C VAL A 122 9.05 -17.85 -5.37
N VAL A 123 8.11 -17.03 -5.84
CA VAL A 123 7.92 -16.76 -7.28
C VAL A 123 9.15 -16.09 -7.87
N LEU A 124 9.76 -15.13 -7.17
CA LEU A 124 10.98 -14.49 -7.62
C LEU A 124 12.14 -15.48 -7.74
N VAL A 125 12.36 -16.32 -6.72
CA VAL A 125 13.41 -17.35 -6.74
C VAL A 125 13.17 -18.31 -7.90
N ALA A 126 11.94 -18.79 -8.10
CA ALA A 126 11.60 -19.64 -9.23
C ALA A 126 11.86 -18.94 -10.58
N ALA A 127 11.51 -17.65 -10.70
CA ALA A 127 11.75 -16.87 -11.91
C ALA A 127 13.26 -16.73 -12.20
N VAL A 128 14.07 -16.43 -11.17
CA VAL A 128 15.53 -16.33 -11.31
C VAL A 128 16.15 -17.68 -11.69
N LEU A 129 15.74 -18.78 -11.05
CA LEU A 129 16.22 -20.13 -11.36
C LEU A 129 15.79 -20.63 -12.74
N SER A 130 14.73 -20.05 -13.32
CA SER A 130 14.25 -20.38 -14.67
C SER A 130 14.99 -19.62 -15.77
N VAL A 131 15.86 -18.65 -15.43
CA VAL A 131 16.68 -17.95 -16.43
C VAL A 131 17.78 -18.89 -16.91
N GLU A 132 17.70 -19.27 -18.18
CA GLU A 132 18.77 -20.00 -18.85
C GLU A 132 20.00 -19.09 -19.01
N GLY A 133 21.15 -19.53 -18.51
CA GLY A 133 22.39 -18.77 -18.57
C GLY A 133 23.57 -19.48 -17.91
N ASP A 134 24.78 -19.12 -18.32
CA ASP A 134 26.03 -19.55 -17.69
C ASP A 134 26.68 -18.41 -16.86
N ARG A 135 27.91 -18.61 -16.39
CA ARG A 135 28.67 -17.61 -15.62
C ARG A 135 29.01 -16.33 -16.39
N THR A 136 28.87 -16.33 -17.71
CA THR A 136 29.12 -15.18 -18.58
C THR A 136 27.85 -14.40 -18.93
N THR A 137 26.69 -14.88 -18.47
CA THR A 137 25.39 -14.22 -18.68
C THR A 137 25.42 -12.79 -18.14
N PHE A 138 25.21 -11.83 -19.02
CA PHE A 138 25.10 -10.44 -18.66
C PHE A 138 23.79 -10.17 -17.92
N VAL A 139 23.90 -9.64 -16.69
CA VAL A 139 22.76 -9.21 -15.88
C VAL A 139 22.75 -7.69 -15.82
N PRO A 140 21.73 -7.02 -16.40
CA PRO A 140 21.65 -5.56 -16.34
C PRO A 140 21.51 -5.06 -14.90
N ILE A 141 22.46 -4.24 -14.45
CA ILE A 141 22.43 -3.64 -13.09
C ILE A 141 21.12 -2.87 -12.86
N ALA A 142 20.62 -2.18 -13.89
CA ALA A 142 19.34 -1.47 -13.83
C ALA A 142 18.19 -2.40 -13.41
N ALA A 143 18.12 -3.62 -13.97
CA ALA A 143 17.09 -4.60 -13.61
C ALA A 143 17.22 -5.07 -12.16
N VAL A 144 18.46 -5.26 -11.67
CA VAL A 144 18.72 -5.63 -10.27
C VAL A 144 18.23 -4.52 -9.33
N VAL A 145 18.59 -3.27 -9.61
CA VAL A 145 18.21 -2.11 -8.79
C VAL A 145 16.69 -1.93 -8.78
N THR A 146 16.05 -1.93 -9.95
CA THR A 146 14.58 -1.80 -10.03
C THR A 146 13.87 -2.97 -9.37
N GLY A 147 14.41 -4.18 -9.47
CA GLY A 147 13.85 -5.37 -8.83
C GLY A 147 13.93 -5.29 -7.31
N ALA A 148 15.06 -4.80 -6.78
CA ALA A 148 15.21 -4.53 -5.35
C ALA A 148 14.23 -3.44 -4.86
N VAL A 149 14.06 -2.36 -5.63
CA VAL A 149 13.07 -1.31 -5.35
C VAL A 149 11.65 -1.88 -5.39
N ALA A 150 11.33 -2.76 -6.35
CA ALA A 150 10.03 -3.42 -6.44
C ALA A 150 9.74 -4.30 -5.22
N LEU A 151 10.71 -5.10 -4.79
CA LEU A 151 10.59 -5.90 -3.57
C LEU A 151 10.37 -5.03 -2.34
N PHE A 152 11.20 -3.99 -2.17
CA PHE A 152 11.13 -3.09 -1.03
C PHE A 152 9.77 -2.39 -0.95
N THR A 153 9.32 -1.78 -2.05
CA THR A 153 8.04 -1.08 -2.12
C THR A 153 6.85 -2.03 -1.95
N THR A 154 6.90 -3.24 -2.53
CA THR A 154 5.87 -4.27 -2.31
C THR A 154 5.79 -4.64 -0.83
N HIS A 155 6.93 -4.87 -0.17
CA HIS A 155 6.98 -5.20 1.25
C HIS A 155 6.34 -4.12 2.12
N LEU A 156 6.60 -2.84 1.83
CA LEU A 156 6.00 -1.72 2.56
C LEU A 156 4.50 -1.56 2.32
N ALA A 157 4.03 -1.80 1.09
CA ALA A 157 2.63 -1.61 0.72
C ALA A 157 1.70 -2.73 1.22
N LEU A 158 2.20 -3.97 1.29
CA LEU A 158 1.38 -5.15 1.57
C LEU A 158 0.53 -5.06 2.85
N PRO A 159 1.05 -4.63 4.02
CA PRO A 159 0.23 -4.54 5.24
C PRO A 159 -0.97 -3.60 5.09
N VAL A 160 -0.77 -2.45 4.44
CA VAL A 160 -1.81 -1.43 4.22
C VAL A 160 -2.86 -1.93 3.22
N LEU A 161 -2.43 -2.58 2.14
CA LEU A 161 -3.34 -3.18 1.15
C LEU A 161 -4.17 -4.32 1.76
N VAL A 162 -3.54 -5.19 2.55
CA VAL A 162 -4.21 -6.30 3.23
C VAL A 162 -5.20 -5.77 4.27
N ALA A 163 -4.82 -4.77 5.06
CA ALA A 163 -5.72 -4.14 6.03
C ALA A 163 -6.94 -3.51 5.34
N GLY A 164 -6.71 -2.72 4.28
CA GLY A 164 -7.77 -2.08 3.50
C GLY A 164 -8.72 -3.08 2.84
N TRP A 165 -8.19 -4.21 2.35
CA TRP A 165 -9.00 -5.26 1.73
C TRP A 165 -9.89 -6.02 2.73
N ARG A 166 -9.39 -6.24 3.96
CA ARG A 166 -10.04 -7.09 4.96
C ARG A 166 -10.97 -6.35 5.92
N MET A 167 -10.93 -5.02 5.97
CA MET A 167 -11.73 -4.26 6.92
C MET A 167 -13.24 -4.53 6.72
N PRO A 168 -13.97 -4.94 7.78
CA PRO A 168 -15.42 -5.11 7.74
C PRO A 168 -16.11 -3.81 7.35
N ASP A 169 -17.28 -3.92 6.71
CA ASP A 169 -18.06 -2.74 6.36
C ASP A 169 -18.56 -2.05 7.65
N PRO A 170 -18.55 -0.70 7.71
CA PRO A 170 -19.27 -0.01 8.77
C PRO A 170 -20.75 -0.41 8.70
N PRO A 171 -21.45 -0.51 9.84
CA PRO A 171 -22.91 -0.63 9.81
C PRO A 171 -23.49 0.52 8.97
N PRO A 172 -24.56 0.28 8.19
CA PRO A 172 -25.22 1.35 7.46
C PRO A 172 -25.56 2.48 8.45
N ASP A 173 -25.27 3.72 8.07
CA ASP A 173 -25.71 4.86 8.86
C ASP A 173 -27.25 4.84 8.83
N ASP A 174 -27.89 4.65 9.99
CA ASP A 174 -29.34 4.65 10.18
C ASP A 174 -29.89 6.09 10.01
N GLU A 175 -29.69 6.72 8.85
CA GLU A 175 -30.14 8.08 8.52
C GLU A 175 -31.48 8.11 7.76
N ASP A 176 -32.25 7.02 7.78
CA ASP A 176 -33.57 6.92 7.12
C ASP A 176 -34.75 6.65 8.10
N ASP A 177 -34.60 6.88 9.42
CA ASP A 177 -35.67 6.67 10.42
C ASP A 177 -36.12 7.94 11.16
N LEU A 178 -36.02 9.11 10.52
CA LEU A 178 -36.58 10.37 11.03
C LEU A 178 -37.36 11.09 9.93
N GLY A 179 -38.54 10.57 9.57
CA GLY A 179 -39.36 11.22 8.55
C GLY A 179 -40.79 10.71 8.36
N GLY A 180 -41.43 10.13 9.39
CA GLY A 180 -42.76 9.54 9.20
C GLY A 180 -43.63 9.35 10.44
N GLU A 181 -43.42 10.10 11.52
CA GLU A 181 -44.42 10.25 12.57
C GLU A 181 -44.62 11.74 12.81
N ASP A 182 -45.72 12.28 12.27
CA ASP A 182 -46.55 13.36 12.85
C ASP A 182 -47.58 13.84 11.81
N GLY A 183 -48.86 13.51 12.03
CA GLY A 183 -50.02 14.20 11.44
C GLY A 183 -51.10 13.32 10.82
#